data_AF-A0A7C4KQW6-F1
#
_entry.id   AF-A0A7C4KQW6-F1
#
_cell.length_a   1.000
_cell.length_b   1.000
_cell.length_c   1.000
_cell.angle_alpha   90.00
_cell.angle_beta   90.00
_cell.angle_gamma   90.00
#
_symmetry.space_group_name_H-M   'P 1'
#
loop_
_entity.id
_entity.type
_entity.pdbx_description
1 polymer ?
#
loop_
_entity_poly.entity_id
_entity_poly.type
_entity_poly.pdbx_seq_one_letter_code
_entity_poly.pdbx_strand_id
1 'polypeptide(L)'
;MRAKTAVAALLVGGLVLGSAHASAQTFPASLKGKIITSNSEIQVPSTPKDFVAKLKKQDKSTFKKGDGGYVIHFVAFFNKAVPVDSIGIVVLDDKNEAIAVADVPEQKGNWSLSSQITVDETESPGKKHILQVFYATGKNPVVLAKKEIVLK
;
A
#
# COMPACT_ATOMS: atom_id res chain seq x y z
N MET A 1 58.50 38.77 14.41
CA MET A 1 57.53 38.36 15.46
C MET A 1 56.20 39.04 15.17
N ARG A 2 55.20 38.30 14.68
CA ARG A 2 53.82 38.79 14.54
C ARG A 2 52.89 37.80 15.21
N ALA A 3 52.03 38.35 16.03
CA ALA A 3 51.27 37.68 17.06
C ALA A 3 50.25 36.70 16.49
N LYS A 4 50.14 35.57 17.21
CA LYS A 4 49.08 34.57 17.09
C LYS A 4 47.75 35.23 17.43
N THR A 5 46.75 35.11 16.55
CA THR A 5 45.35 35.41 16.89
C THR A 5 44.55 34.14 16.66
N ALA A 6 43.98 33.64 17.75
CA ALA A 6 43.09 32.49 17.79
C ALA A 6 41.74 32.83 17.15
N VAL A 7 41.12 31.85 16.47
CA VAL A 7 39.68 31.85 16.23
C VAL A 7 39.16 30.54 16.78
N ALA A 8 38.28 30.69 17.77
CA ALA A 8 37.61 29.64 18.49
C ALA A 8 36.42 29.08 17.71
N ALA A 9 36.18 27.79 17.97
CA ALA A 9 34.89 27.10 18.07
C ALA A 9 33.77 27.41 17.05
N LEU A 10 33.44 26.41 16.23
CA LEU A 10 32.06 26.20 15.78
C LEU A 10 31.59 24.80 16.19
N LEU A 11 30.79 24.77 17.26
CA LEU A 11 29.92 23.66 17.62
C LEU A 11 28.88 23.48 16.50
N VAL A 12 29.03 22.48 15.65
CA VAL A 12 27.92 22.04 14.79
C VAL A 12 27.02 21.15 15.64
N GLY A 13 25.95 21.78 16.10
CA GLY A 13 24.90 21.19 16.92
C GLY A 13 24.25 19.98 16.26
N GLY A 14 23.81 19.06 17.13
CA GLY A 14 23.23 17.78 16.78
C GLY A 14 22.09 17.89 15.77
N LEU A 15 22.22 17.10 14.71
CA LEU A 15 21.07 16.67 13.93
C LEU A 15 20.26 15.72 14.81
N VAL A 16 19.31 16.27 15.57
CA VAL A 16 18.24 15.48 16.18
C VAL A 16 17.38 15.01 15.00
N LEU A 17 17.73 13.84 14.44
CA LEU A 17 16.85 13.07 13.59
C LEU A 17 15.65 12.70 14.46
N GLY A 18 14.64 13.56 14.45
CA GLY A 18 13.35 13.26 15.02
C GLY A 18 12.82 12.02 14.32
N SER A 19 12.96 10.87 14.98
CA SER A 19 12.26 9.65 14.62
C SER A 19 10.77 9.96 14.69
N ALA A 20 10.21 10.39 13.57
CA ALA A 20 8.78 10.40 13.34
C ALA A 20 8.33 8.96 13.54
N HIS A 21 7.89 8.64 14.76
CA HIS A 21 7.21 7.40 15.05
C HIS A 21 5.93 7.46 14.23
N ALA A 22 5.97 6.86 13.05
CA ALA A 22 4.78 6.47 12.31
C ALA A 22 3.96 5.63 13.29
N SER A 23 3.03 6.29 13.96
CA SER A 23 2.17 5.65 14.94
C SER A 23 1.37 4.62 14.17
N ALA A 24 1.52 3.35 14.53
CA ALA A 24 0.80 2.24 13.92
C ALA A 24 -0.70 2.55 14.00
N GLN A 25 -1.24 3.08 12.92
CA GLN A 25 -2.63 3.51 12.84
C GLN A 25 -3.45 2.22 12.95
N THR A 26 -4.04 1.99 14.11
CA THR A 26 -4.82 0.77 14.35
C THR A 26 -6.19 0.99 13.71
N PHE A 27 -6.41 0.35 12.57
CA PHE A 27 -7.68 0.45 11.83
C PHE A 27 -8.78 -0.41 12.47
N PRO A 28 -10.07 -0.06 12.26
CA PRO A 28 -11.19 -0.86 12.75
C PRO A 28 -11.11 -2.34 12.33
N ALA A 29 -11.44 -3.27 13.24
CA ALA A 29 -11.36 -4.71 12.99
C ALA A 29 -12.15 -5.15 11.74
N SER A 30 -13.23 -4.44 11.41
CA SER A 30 -14.04 -4.69 10.20
C SER A 30 -13.30 -4.54 8.87
N LEU A 31 -12.12 -3.91 8.86
CA LEU A 31 -11.27 -3.71 7.69
C LEU A 31 -10.09 -4.69 7.63
N LYS A 32 -9.77 -5.42 8.71
CA LYS A 32 -8.63 -6.35 8.72
C LYS A 32 -8.72 -7.37 7.58
N GLY A 33 -7.65 -7.47 6.80
CA GLY A 33 -7.54 -8.35 5.64
C GLY A 33 -8.29 -7.89 4.38
N LYS A 34 -8.85 -6.67 4.37
CA LYS A 34 -9.64 -6.13 3.25
C LYS A 34 -8.84 -5.12 2.45
N ILE A 35 -9.22 -4.98 1.18
CA ILE A 35 -8.72 -3.93 0.30
C ILE A 35 -9.90 -3.06 -0.10
N ILE A 36 -9.74 -1.75 0.01
CA ILE A 36 -10.63 -0.76 -0.59
C ILE A 36 -10.00 -0.34 -1.91
N THR A 37 -10.77 -0.32 -2.99
CA THR A 37 -10.26 -0.08 -4.35
C THR A 37 -11.08 1.01 -5.05
N SER A 38 -10.47 1.80 -5.93
CA SER A 38 -11.11 2.95 -6.59
C SER A 38 -10.44 3.25 -7.94
N ASN A 39 -11.20 3.86 -8.87
CA ASN A 39 -10.68 4.34 -10.16
C ASN A 39 -9.88 5.65 -10.02
N SER A 40 -9.72 6.15 -8.80
CA SER A 40 -9.02 7.40 -8.46
C SER A 40 -8.39 7.24 -7.08
N GLU A 41 -7.43 8.09 -6.74
CA GLU A 41 -6.77 8.10 -5.45
C GLU A 41 -7.78 8.04 -4.28
N ILE A 42 -7.51 7.15 -3.32
CA ILE A 42 -8.39 6.94 -2.17
C ILE A 42 -8.02 7.93 -1.07
N GLN A 43 -9.00 8.73 -0.67
CA GLN A 43 -8.84 9.62 0.48
C GLN A 43 -9.08 8.82 1.76
N VAL A 44 -7.99 8.52 2.49
CA VAL A 44 -8.05 7.89 3.81
C VAL A 44 -8.47 8.94 4.84
N PRO A 45 -9.62 8.80 5.51
CA PRO A 45 -10.07 9.80 6.47
C PRO A 45 -9.10 9.90 7.67
N SER A 46 -8.77 11.11 8.09
CA SER A 46 -7.91 11.34 9.28
C SER A 46 -8.65 11.18 10.61
N THR A 47 -9.99 11.13 10.58
CA THR A 47 -10.83 11.09 11.78
C THR A 47 -11.57 9.74 11.90
N PRO A 48 -11.75 9.20 13.13
CA PRO A 48 -12.47 7.94 13.33
C PRO A 48 -13.96 8.00 12.95
N LYS A 49 -14.58 9.18 13.09
CA LYS A 49 -16.00 9.38 12.80
C LYS A 49 -16.28 9.09 11.32
N ASP A 50 -17.18 8.14 11.08
CA ASP A 50 -17.58 7.68 9.74
C ASP A 50 -16.42 7.12 8.89
N PHE A 51 -15.26 6.79 9.49
CA PHE A 51 -14.06 6.35 8.77
C PHE A 51 -14.37 5.20 7.79
N VAL A 52 -14.97 4.12 8.30
CA VAL A 52 -15.32 2.94 7.51
C VAL A 52 -16.37 3.27 6.46
N ALA A 53 -17.36 4.11 6.79
CA ALA A 53 -18.42 4.47 5.87
C ALA A 53 -17.88 5.31 4.69
N LYS A 54 -16.96 6.24 4.94
CA LYS A 54 -16.30 7.06 3.91
C LYS A 54 -15.42 6.23 2.98
N LEU A 55 -14.67 5.26 3.53
CA LEU A 55 -13.89 4.34 2.71
C LEU A 55 -14.78 3.44 1.85
N LYS A 56 -15.84 2.87 2.43
CA LYS A 56 -16.79 2.02 1.69
C LYS A 56 -17.47 2.75 0.53
N LYS A 57 -17.70 4.06 0.63
CA LYS A 57 -18.26 4.86 -0.48
C LYS A 57 -17.33 4.95 -1.67
N GLN A 58 -16.01 4.94 -1.43
CA GLN A 58 -14.99 4.95 -2.47
C GLN A 58 -14.76 3.55 -3.06
N ASP A 59 -15.23 2.52 -2.37
CA ASP A 59 -14.96 1.13 -2.75
C ASP A 59 -15.67 0.72 -4.04
N LYS A 60 -14.90 0.31 -5.04
CA LYS A 60 -15.33 -0.16 -6.36
C LYS A 60 -14.81 -1.56 -6.61
N SER A 61 -15.60 -2.40 -7.25
CA SER A 61 -15.16 -3.75 -7.65
C SER A 61 -15.08 -3.92 -9.16
N THR A 62 -15.23 -2.84 -9.93
CA THR A 62 -15.25 -2.88 -11.39
C THR A 62 -14.47 -1.72 -11.96
N PHE A 63 -13.57 -2.03 -12.88
CA PHE A 63 -12.61 -1.11 -13.47
C PHE A 63 -12.75 -1.19 -14.99
N LYS A 64 -12.77 -0.04 -15.66
CA LYS A 64 -12.78 0.03 -17.13
C LYS A 64 -11.37 0.33 -17.63
N LYS A 65 -11.00 -0.20 -18.79
CA LYS A 65 -9.72 0.12 -19.43
C LYS A 65 -9.66 1.61 -19.80
N GLY A 66 -8.58 2.29 -19.40
CA GLY A 66 -8.20 3.61 -19.91
C GLY A 66 -7.03 3.51 -20.89
N ASP A 67 -6.50 4.66 -21.30
CA ASP A 67 -5.43 4.73 -22.32
C ASP A 67 -4.14 4.01 -21.91
N GLY A 68 -3.86 3.91 -20.60
CA GLY A 68 -2.70 3.20 -20.04
C GLY A 68 -3.04 1.87 -19.37
N GLY A 69 -4.18 1.25 -19.68
CA GLY A 69 -4.63 0.01 -19.04
C GLY A 69 -5.66 0.24 -17.92
N TYR A 70 -5.82 -0.76 -17.06
CA TYR A 70 -6.67 -0.71 -15.87
C TYR A 70 -5.87 -0.18 -14.69
N VAL A 71 -6.09 1.08 -14.31
CA VAL A 71 -5.46 1.66 -13.12
C VAL A 71 -6.35 1.41 -11.90
N ILE A 72 -5.83 0.70 -10.91
CA ILE A 72 -6.51 0.37 -9.67
C ILE A 72 -5.80 1.08 -8.52
N HIS A 73 -6.39 2.14 -7.99
CA HIS A 73 -5.95 2.72 -6.72
C HIS A 73 -6.52 1.91 -5.58
N PHE A 74 -5.73 1.64 -4.55
CA PHE A 74 -6.19 0.82 -3.45
C PHE A 74 -5.57 1.19 -2.10
N VAL A 75 -6.30 0.87 -1.03
CA VAL A 75 -5.82 0.85 0.34
C VAL A 75 -6.07 -0.54 0.90
N ALA A 76 -4.98 -1.26 1.18
CA ALA A 76 -5.02 -2.57 1.81
C ALA A 76 -4.88 -2.41 3.32
N PHE A 77 -5.75 -3.06 4.08
CA PHE A 77 -5.70 -3.15 5.52
C PHE A 77 -5.33 -4.58 5.89
N PHE A 78 -4.17 -4.78 6.49
CA PHE A 78 -3.60 -6.10 6.70
C PHE A 78 -4.29 -6.84 7.85
N ASN A 79 -4.39 -8.16 7.72
CA ASN A 79 -4.84 -9.03 8.79
C ASN A 79 -3.80 -9.17 9.92
N LYS A 80 -2.53 -8.84 9.66
CA LYS A 80 -1.41 -8.81 10.60
C LYS A 80 -0.38 -7.74 10.19
N ALA A 81 0.45 -7.31 11.14
CA ALA A 81 1.57 -6.43 10.86
C ALA A 81 2.54 -7.05 9.84
N VAL A 82 3.10 -6.23 8.95
CA VAL A 82 4.10 -6.69 7.97
C VAL A 82 5.40 -7.07 8.71
N PRO A 83 5.94 -8.29 8.54
CA PRO A 83 7.17 -8.72 9.22
C PRO A 83 8.46 -8.47 8.40
N VAL A 84 8.32 -7.92 7.20
CA VAL A 84 9.39 -7.71 6.20
C VAL A 84 9.38 -6.26 5.70
N ASP A 85 10.44 -5.86 5.00
CA ASP A 85 10.60 -4.50 4.49
C ASP A 85 10.12 -4.33 3.02
N SER A 86 9.47 -5.37 2.48
CA SER A 86 8.88 -5.35 1.14
C SER A 86 7.69 -6.28 1.05
N ILE A 87 6.70 -5.89 0.25
CA ILE A 87 5.50 -6.67 -0.01
C ILE A 87 5.22 -6.73 -1.51
N GLY A 88 4.62 -7.83 -1.94
CA GLY A 88 4.16 -8.03 -3.30
C GLY A 88 2.69 -7.67 -3.44
N ILE A 89 2.35 -7.01 -4.53
CA ILE A 89 1.00 -6.79 -5.01
C ILE A 89 0.84 -7.62 -6.27
N VAL A 90 -0.24 -8.36 -6.38
CA VAL A 90 -0.55 -9.14 -7.58
C VAL A 90 -2.02 -9.02 -7.94
N VAL A 91 -2.31 -8.92 -9.23
CA VAL A 91 -3.64 -9.17 -9.78
C VAL A 91 -3.61 -10.54 -10.46
N LEU A 92 -4.49 -11.43 -10.01
CA LEU A 92 -4.65 -12.78 -10.53
C LEU A 92 -5.91 -12.87 -11.38
N ASP A 93 -5.87 -13.66 -12.45
CA ASP A 93 -7.03 -13.97 -13.28
C ASP A 93 -7.90 -15.12 -12.71
N ASP A 94 -8.85 -15.62 -13.51
CA ASP A 94 -9.73 -16.73 -13.13
C ASP A 94 -9.03 -18.09 -13.04
N LYS A 95 -7.80 -18.20 -13.56
CA LYS A 95 -6.94 -19.39 -13.44
C LYS A 95 -5.93 -19.27 -12.29
N ASN A 96 -5.91 -18.16 -11.57
CA ASN A 96 -4.88 -17.78 -10.59
C ASN A 96 -3.49 -17.51 -11.21
N GLU A 97 -3.46 -17.11 -12.49
CA GLU A 97 -2.25 -16.66 -13.17
C GLU A 97 -2.07 -15.15 -12.93
N ALA A 98 -0.83 -14.73 -12.69
CA ALA A 98 -0.52 -13.33 -12.43
C ALA A 98 -0.55 -12.53 -13.73
N ILE A 99 -1.44 -11.55 -13.80
CA ILE A 99 -1.57 -10.62 -14.95
C ILE A 99 -1.01 -9.23 -14.67
N ALA A 100 -0.71 -8.92 -13.40
CA ALA A 100 0.08 -7.76 -13.00
C ALA A 100 0.77 -8.05 -11.66
N VAL A 101 2.02 -7.64 -11.51
CA VAL A 101 2.81 -7.80 -10.29
C VAL A 101 3.56 -6.50 -10.00
N ALA A 102 3.60 -6.09 -8.74
CA ALA A 102 4.42 -4.98 -8.28
C ALA A 102 5.07 -5.32 -6.93
N ASP A 103 6.36 -5.02 -6.80
CA ASP A 103 7.07 -5.07 -5.54
C ASP A 103 7.12 -3.67 -4.92
N VAL A 104 6.68 -3.55 -3.67
CA VAL A 104 6.58 -2.26 -2.99
C VAL A 104 7.41 -2.30 -1.70
N PRO A 105 8.35 -1.34 -1.52
CA PRO A 105 9.01 -1.13 -0.24
C PRO A 105 7.97 -0.81 0.83
N GLU A 106 8.08 -1.46 1.98
CA GLU A 106 7.15 -1.29 3.08
C GLU A 106 7.91 -1.32 4.41
N GLN A 107 7.36 -0.71 5.46
CA GLN A 107 7.99 -0.73 6.76
C GLN A 107 7.50 -1.92 7.59
N LYS A 108 8.43 -2.66 8.18
CA LYS A 108 8.12 -3.64 9.25
C LYS A 108 7.24 -3.01 10.33
N GLY A 109 6.18 -3.73 10.70
CA GLY A 109 5.20 -3.29 11.69
C GLY A 109 3.99 -2.55 11.12
N ASN A 110 4.00 -2.16 9.85
CA ASN A 110 2.86 -1.49 9.22
C ASN A 110 1.63 -2.42 9.12
N TRP A 111 0.44 -1.82 9.19
CA TRP A 111 -0.86 -2.53 9.16
C TRP A 111 -1.69 -2.18 7.94
N SER A 112 -1.20 -1.31 7.07
CA SER A 112 -1.87 -0.94 5.82
C SER A 112 -0.89 -0.46 4.78
N LEU A 113 -1.28 -0.55 3.51
CA LEU A 113 -0.61 0.06 2.37
C LEU A 113 -1.63 0.85 1.56
N SER A 114 -1.28 2.07 1.15
CA SER A 114 -1.98 2.83 0.11
C SER A 114 -1.09 2.86 -1.14
N SER A 115 -1.60 2.38 -2.26
CA SER A 115 -0.82 2.30 -3.51
C SER A 115 -1.73 2.21 -4.74
N GLN A 116 -1.13 1.99 -5.89
CA GLN A 116 -1.82 1.69 -7.14
C GLN A 116 -1.13 0.55 -7.88
N ILE A 117 -1.88 -0.15 -8.71
CA ILE A 117 -1.35 -1.11 -9.67
C ILE A 117 -2.03 -0.90 -11.02
N THR A 118 -1.24 -0.98 -12.10
CA THR A 118 -1.72 -0.89 -13.47
C THR A 118 -1.71 -2.28 -14.08
N VAL A 119 -2.80 -2.64 -14.76
CA VAL A 119 -2.90 -3.88 -15.54
C VAL A 119 -3.03 -3.48 -17.00
N ASP A 120 -2.03 -3.79 -17.82
CA ASP A 120 -2.00 -3.31 -19.21
C ASP A 120 -3.00 -4.06 -20.09
N GLU A 121 -3.08 -5.38 -19.92
CA GLU A 121 -3.93 -6.28 -20.69
C GLU A 121 -4.52 -7.38 -19.82
N THR A 122 -5.67 -7.92 -20.24
CA THR A 122 -6.33 -9.03 -19.56
C THR A 122 -6.72 -10.11 -20.56
N GLU A 123 -6.36 -11.34 -20.27
CA GLU A 123 -6.76 -12.50 -21.07
C GLU A 123 -8.26 -12.82 -20.91
N SER A 124 -8.89 -12.33 -19.84
CA SER A 124 -10.25 -12.67 -19.41
C SER A 124 -11.06 -11.41 -19.04
N PRO A 125 -11.35 -10.49 -19.98
CA PRO A 125 -12.14 -9.29 -19.68
C PRO A 125 -13.56 -9.66 -19.22
N GLY A 126 -14.09 -8.87 -18.29
CA GLY A 126 -15.41 -9.06 -17.67
C GLY A 126 -15.50 -10.19 -16.64
N LYS A 127 -14.44 -11.00 -16.48
CA LYS A 127 -14.37 -12.03 -15.45
C LYS A 127 -13.89 -11.48 -14.12
N LYS A 128 -13.98 -12.33 -13.09
CA LYS A 128 -13.44 -12.02 -11.76
C LYS A 128 -11.92 -12.16 -11.76
N HIS A 129 -11.28 -11.20 -11.14
CA HIS A 129 -9.85 -11.17 -10.83
C HIS A 129 -9.68 -11.01 -9.32
N ILE A 130 -8.49 -11.36 -8.82
CA ILE A 130 -8.15 -11.21 -7.40
C ILE A 130 -7.00 -10.21 -7.29
N LEU A 131 -7.26 -9.06 -6.66
CA LEU A 131 -6.20 -8.19 -6.16
C LEU A 131 -5.73 -8.72 -4.81
N GLN A 132 -4.44 -9.00 -4.68
CA GLN A 132 -3.85 -9.58 -3.49
C GLN A 132 -2.59 -8.80 -3.08
N VAL A 133 -2.49 -8.52 -1.77
CA VAL A 133 -1.26 -8.03 -1.15
C VAL A 133 -0.70 -9.14 -0.27
N PHE A 134 0.57 -9.47 -0.46
CA PHE A 134 1.23 -10.58 0.21
C PHE A 134 2.68 -10.26 0.53
N TYR A 135 3.30 -11.07 1.38
CA TYR A 135 4.75 -11.12 1.49
C TYR A 135 5.23 -12.55 1.28
N ALA A 136 6.41 -12.72 0.72
CA ALA A 136 6.99 -14.04 0.52
C ALA A 136 7.57 -14.58 1.84
N THR A 137 7.26 -15.84 2.17
CA THR A 137 7.96 -16.59 3.23
C THR A 137 8.49 -17.89 2.66
N GLY A 138 9.78 -17.92 2.33
CA GLY A 138 10.37 -19.06 1.64
C GLY A 138 9.62 -19.36 0.34
N LYS A 139 9.00 -20.54 0.24
CA LYS A 139 8.29 -20.99 -0.97
C LYS A 139 6.80 -20.59 -1.03
N ASN A 140 6.22 -20.12 0.09
CA ASN A 140 4.79 -19.84 0.16
C ASN A 140 4.53 -18.35 0.38
N PRO A 141 3.72 -17.70 -0.48
CA PRO A 141 3.28 -16.34 -0.24
C PRO A 141 2.25 -16.31 0.88
N VAL A 142 2.36 -15.32 1.76
CA VAL A 142 1.44 -15.11 2.87
C VAL A 142 0.58 -13.90 2.58
N VAL A 143 -0.72 -14.14 2.39
CA VAL A 143 -1.70 -13.11 2.05
C VAL A 143 -2.02 -12.23 3.25
N LEU A 144 -1.79 -10.93 3.09
CA LEU A 144 -2.11 -9.90 4.07
C LEU A 144 -3.52 -9.33 3.88
N ALA A 145 -3.92 -9.15 2.62
CA ALA A 145 -5.24 -8.68 2.22
C ALA A 145 -5.57 -9.16 0.81
N LYS A 146 -6.86 -9.36 0.52
CA LYS A 146 -7.31 -9.72 -0.83
C LYS A 146 -8.69 -9.13 -1.13
N LYS A 147 -8.98 -8.94 -2.41
CA LYS A 147 -10.28 -8.50 -2.89
C LYS A 147 -10.56 -9.01 -4.30
N GLU A 148 -11.81 -9.45 -4.52
CA GLU A 148 -12.33 -9.71 -5.86
C GLU A 148 -12.64 -8.39 -6.58
N ILE A 149 -12.17 -8.28 -7.82
CA ILE A 149 -12.45 -7.17 -8.74
C ILE A 149 -12.85 -7.72 -10.11
N VAL A 150 -13.33 -6.85 -10.99
CA VAL A 150 -13.69 -7.17 -12.37
C VAL A 150 -13.08 -6.13 -13.29
N LEU A 151 -12.25 -6.55 -14.23
CA LEU A 151 -11.67 -5.69 -15.26
C LEU A 151 -12.55 -5.76 -16.52
N LYS A 152 -13.15 -4.65 -16.94
CA LYS A 152 -14.08 -4.55 -18.08
C LYS A 152 -13.50 -3.86 -19.29
#